data_AF-X1CUU1-F1
#
_entry.id   AF-X1CUU1-F1
#
_cell.length_a   1.000
_cell.length_b   1.000
_cell.length_c   1.000
_cell.angle_alpha   90.00
_cell.angle_beta   90.00
_cell.angle_gamma   90.00
#
_symmetry.space_group_name_H-M   'P 1'
#
loop_
_entity.id
_entity.type
_entity.pdbx_description
1 polymer ?
#
loop_
_entity_poly.entity_id
_entity_poly.type
_entity_poly.pdbx_seq_one_letter_code
_entity_poly.pdbx_strand_id
1 'polypeptide(L)'
;MSKGKEKVEIANYEDYWYKVLTGDGFEGFCFGVFLNIFSTQGDPQEEVKKLMVKDPVLDRLLSTVWRPEYFQEMVEAGRIDLLRFSNSIGFFPNRRKNQIQIITSKTQQIFDYEEIENVGLNRYRFIGTDMRIHIVMDKRMILTYSMQGQLISSVYVRFDEDIGEIIASERRRRN
;
A
#
# COMPACT_ATOMS: atom_id res chain seq x y z
N MET A 1 15.33 23.22 12.37
CA MET A 1 14.31 22.58 13.24
C MET A 1 14.78 22.63 14.68
N SER A 2 13.86 22.81 15.64
CA SER A 2 14.17 22.72 17.07
C SER A 2 13.57 21.43 17.65
N LYS A 3 14.30 20.76 18.55
CA LYS A 3 13.86 19.55 19.24
C LYS A 3 13.93 19.74 20.75
N GLY A 4 13.15 18.95 21.49
CA GLY A 4 13.22 18.88 22.95
C GLY A 4 14.62 18.52 23.45
N LYS A 5 14.96 18.94 24.69
CA LYS A 5 16.25 18.63 25.31
C LYS A 5 16.38 17.18 25.75
N GLU A 6 15.26 16.53 26.02
CA GLU A 6 15.20 15.16 26.53
C GLU A 6 14.33 14.31 25.61
N LYS A 7 14.66 13.01 25.53
CA LYS A 7 13.82 12.03 24.89
C LYS A 7 12.66 11.70 25.81
N VAL A 8 11.52 11.39 25.20
CA VAL A 8 10.30 11.01 25.90
C VAL A 8 9.92 9.62 25.42
N GLU A 9 9.58 8.75 26.36
CA GLU A 9 9.03 7.42 26.08
C GLU A 9 7.51 7.54 25.90
N ILE A 10 7.02 7.12 24.74
CA ILE A 10 5.58 7.05 24.43
C ILE A 10 5.28 5.62 23.99
N ALA A 11 4.52 4.91 24.83
CA ALA A 11 4.28 3.47 24.68
C ALA A 11 5.61 2.69 24.61
N ASN A 12 5.92 2.05 23.48
CA ASN A 12 7.13 1.24 23.30
C ASN A 12 8.23 1.97 22.51
N TYR A 13 8.15 3.30 22.38
CA TYR A 13 9.08 4.08 21.57
C TYR A 13 9.68 5.26 22.35
N GLU A 14 10.98 5.51 22.16
CA GLU A 14 11.73 6.56 22.84
C GLU A 14 12.34 7.53 21.82
N ASP A 15 11.84 8.77 21.75
CA ASP A 15 12.36 9.79 20.82
C ASP A 15 12.07 11.23 21.32
N TYR A 16 12.50 12.24 20.57
CA TYR A 16 12.28 13.65 20.86
C TYR A 16 10.96 14.17 20.27
N TRP A 17 10.41 15.21 20.89
CA TRP A 17 9.44 16.09 20.24
C TRP A 17 10.15 17.13 19.38
N TYR A 18 9.71 17.25 18.13
CA TYR A 18 10.23 18.23 17.17
C TYR A 18 9.18 19.30 16.91
N LYS A 19 9.60 20.56 16.91
CA LYS A 19 8.76 21.66 16.41
C LYS A 19 8.83 21.65 14.88
N VAL A 20 7.67 21.49 14.24
CA VAL A 20 7.51 21.45 12.79
C VAL A 20 6.84 22.74 12.30
N LEU A 21 7.25 23.20 11.11
CA LEU A 21 6.62 24.31 10.38
C LEU A 21 6.23 23.75 9.01
N THR A 22 4.94 23.79 8.68
CA THR A 22 4.44 23.35 7.39
C THR A 22 4.60 24.45 6.34
N GLY A 23 4.62 24.08 5.05
CA GLY A 23 4.86 25.04 3.95
C GLY A 23 3.80 26.13 3.81
N ASP A 24 2.63 25.93 4.42
CA ASP A 24 1.52 26.89 4.53
C ASP A 24 1.57 27.75 5.81
N GLY A 25 2.65 27.65 6.61
CA GLY A 25 2.96 28.56 7.71
C GLY A 25 2.42 28.16 9.09
N PHE A 26 1.82 26.97 9.24
CA PHE A 26 1.36 26.49 10.53
C PHE A 26 2.50 25.84 11.33
N GLU A 27 2.56 26.15 12.62
CA GLU A 27 3.52 25.57 13.56
C GLU A 27 2.84 24.51 14.45
N GLY A 28 3.57 23.43 14.74
CA GLY A 28 3.10 22.37 15.63
C GLY A 28 4.23 21.52 16.20
N PHE A 29 3.88 20.48 16.95
CA PHE A 29 4.84 19.50 17.48
C PHE A 29 4.54 18.11 16.92
N CYS A 30 5.58 17.41 16.49
CA CYS A 30 5.49 16.04 16.01
C CYS A 30 6.54 15.16 16.72
N PHE A 31 6.15 13.96 17.11
CA PHE A 31 7.04 13.01 17.80
C PHE A 31 7.96 12.32 16.79
N GLY A 32 9.24 12.15 17.16
CA GLY A 32 10.32 11.76 16.24
C GLY A 32 10.10 10.46 15.49
N VAL A 33 9.39 9.49 16.08
CA VAL A 33 9.03 8.22 15.42
C VAL A 33 8.18 8.42 14.16
N PHE A 34 7.46 9.54 14.07
CA PHE A 34 6.64 9.91 12.92
C PHE A 34 7.38 10.84 11.94
N LEU A 35 8.65 11.16 12.19
CA LEU A 35 9.47 12.04 11.38
C LEU A 35 10.68 11.29 10.82
N ASN A 36 10.82 11.30 9.50
CA ASN A 36 12.11 10.99 8.89
C ASN A 36 12.99 12.25 9.03
N ILE A 37 13.84 12.26 10.06
CA ILE A 37 14.73 13.38 10.35
C ILE A 37 15.97 13.27 9.47
N PHE A 38 16.12 14.21 8.54
CA PHE A 38 17.31 14.31 7.69
C PHE A 38 18.24 15.40 8.23
N SER A 39 19.53 15.09 8.31
CA SER A 39 20.60 16.05 8.55
C SER A 39 21.21 16.39 7.18
N THR A 40 20.80 17.50 6.58
CA THR A 40 21.23 17.85 5.23
C THR A 40 22.63 18.49 5.25
N GLN A 41 23.59 17.78 4.65
CA GLN A 41 24.64 18.41 3.85
C GLN A 41 24.37 18.08 2.38
N GLY A 42 23.21 18.46 1.84
CA GLY A 42 22.84 18.12 0.45
C GLY A 42 21.38 18.42 0.09
N ASP A 43 21.06 18.22 -1.20
CA ASP A 43 19.71 18.38 -1.76
C ASP A 43 18.75 17.28 -1.24
N PRO A 44 17.73 17.63 -0.45
CA PRO A 44 16.78 16.66 0.13
C PRO A 44 16.04 15.82 -0.91
N GLN A 45 15.78 16.34 -2.12
CA GLN A 45 15.01 15.62 -3.13
C GLN A 45 15.80 14.46 -3.76
N GLU A 46 17.10 14.65 -3.96
CA GLU A 46 18.03 13.61 -4.46
C GLU A 46 18.19 12.47 -3.44
N GLU A 47 18.22 12.78 -2.15
CA GLU A 47 18.37 11.80 -1.07
C GLU A 47 17.10 10.98 -0.85
N VAL A 48 15.92 11.61 -0.95
CA VAL A 48 14.62 10.94 -0.94
C VAL A 48 14.49 9.99 -2.14
N LYS A 49 14.90 10.40 -3.34
CA LYS A 49 14.93 9.51 -4.53
C LYS A 49 15.85 8.30 -4.34
N LYS A 50 17.02 8.45 -3.71
CA LYS A 50 17.94 7.34 -3.41
C LYS A 50 17.40 6.39 -2.33
N LEU A 51 16.59 6.88 -1.40
CA LEU A 51 15.95 6.06 -0.36
C LEU A 51 14.67 5.36 -0.82
N MET A 52 13.96 5.91 -1.82
CA MET A 52 12.89 5.18 -2.51
C MET A 52 13.39 3.89 -3.19
N VAL A 53 14.66 3.85 -3.59
CA VAL A 53 15.34 2.62 -4.05
C VAL A 53 15.58 1.61 -2.89
N LYS A 54 15.31 1.99 -1.64
CA LYS A 54 15.49 1.18 -0.43
C LYS A 54 14.25 1.09 0.45
N ASP A 55 13.03 1.37 -0.05
CA ASP A 55 11.79 1.15 0.72
C ASP A 55 11.35 -0.32 0.55
N PRO A 56 11.60 -1.22 1.53
CA PRO A 56 11.32 -2.64 1.38
C PRO A 56 9.82 -2.93 1.37
N VAL A 57 9.00 -2.02 1.92
CA VAL A 57 7.54 -2.14 1.93
C VAL A 57 7.00 -1.81 0.55
N LEU A 58 7.49 -0.73 -0.07
CA LEU A 58 7.13 -0.37 -1.45
C LEU A 58 7.60 -1.44 -2.44
N ASP A 59 8.83 -1.93 -2.30
CA ASP A 59 9.35 -3.02 -3.14
C ASP A 59 8.47 -4.27 -3.02
N ARG A 60 8.03 -4.62 -1.82
CA ARG A 60 7.11 -5.74 -1.59
C ARG A 60 5.74 -5.48 -2.22
N LEU A 61 5.17 -4.30 -2.01
CA LEU A 61 3.90 -3.88 -2.62
C LEU A 61 3.92 -4.09 -4.13
N LEU A 62 4.98 -3.64 -4.80
CA LEU A 62 5.12 -3.70 -6.27
C LEU A 62 5.59 -5.06 -6.82
N SER A 63 6.09 -5.96 -5.98
CA SER A 63 6.51 -7.32 -6.38
C SER A 63 5.46 -8.39 -6.04
N THR A 64 4.42 -8.03 -5.30
CA THR A 64 3.36 -8.94 -4.85
C THR A 64 2.11 -8.78 -5.70
N VAL A 65 1.48 -9.91 -6.05
CA VAL A 65 0.11 -9.92 -6.55
C VAL A 65 -0.83 -9.94 -5.36
N TRP A 66 -1.71 -8.96 -5.25
CA TRP A 66 -2.65 -8.86 -4.14
C TRP A 66 -4.03 -9.34 -4.58
N ARG A 67 -4.69 -10.13 -3.73
CA ARG A 67 -6.03 -10.67 -4.01
C ARG A 67 -7.08 -9.94 -3.17
N PRO A 68 -8.32 -9.81 -3.63
CA PRO A 68 -9.37 -9.23 -2.81
C PRO A 68 -9.54 -10.01 -1.51
N GLU A 69 -9.81 -9.33 -0.39
CA GLU A 69 -9.98 -9.96 0.93
C GLU A 69 -11.00 -11.10 0.93
N TYR A 70 -12.06 -10.98 0.13
CA TYR A 70 -13.10 -11.99 0.01
C TYR A 70 -12.59 -13.36 -0.50
N PHE A 71 -11.38 -13.45 -1.07
CA PHE A 71 -10.78 -14.75 -1.41
C PHE A 71 -10.53 -15.56 -0.13
N GLN A 72 -9.94 -14.92 0.89
CA GLN A 72 -9.69 -15.55 2.17
C GLN A 72 -11.01 -15.91 2.86
N GLU A 73 -11.99 -15.01 2.83
CA GLU A 73 -13.33 -15.28 3.38
C GLU A 73 -14.00 -16.50 2.71
N MET A 74 -13.89 -16.64 1.38
CA MET A 74 -14.47 -17.77 0.65
C MET A 74 -13.82 -19.11 1.04
N VAL A 75 -12.50 -19.12 1.22
CA VAL A 75 -11.76 -20.31 1.66
C VAL A 75 -12.13 -20.67 3.10
N GLU A 76 -12.10 -19.71 4.01
CA GLU A 76 -12.45 -19.90 5.42
C GLU A 76 -13.90 -20.39 5.58
N ALA A 77 -14.82 -19.89 4.75
CA ALA A 77 -16.22 -20.33 4.75
C ALA A 77 -16.45 -21.68 4.01
N GLY A 78 -15.46 -22.19 3.28
CA GLY A 78 -15.59 -23.41 2.45
C GLY A 78 -16.60 -23.27 1.30
N ARG A 79 -16.87 -22.04 0.86
CA ARG A 79 -17.87 -21.70 -0.17
C ARG A 79 -17.21 -20.90 -1.29
N ILE A 80 -16.59 -21.62 -2.22
CA ILE A 80 -15.87 -21.00 -3.33
C ILE A 80 -16.84 -20.71 -4.48
N ASP A 81 -17.00 -19.43 -4.83
CA ASP A 81 -17.68 -19.03 -6.08
C ASP A 81 -16.65 -18.90 -7.21
N LEU A 82 -16.64 -19.85 -8.15
CA LEU A 82 -15.70 -19.89 -9.27
C LEU A 82 -15.81 -18.70 -10.25
N LEU A 83 -16.89 -17.92 -10.21
CA LEU A 83 -17.00 -16.68 -11.01
C LEU A 83 -16.26 -15.51 -10.35
N ARG A 84 -16.12 -15.55 -9.03
CA ARG A 84 -15.49 -14.49 -8.22
C ARG A 84 -14.12 -14.91 -7.69
N PHE A 85 -13.80 -16.20 -7.74
CA PHE A 85 -12.55 -16.80 -7.29
C PHE A 85 -11.76 -17.33 -8.49
N SER A 86 -10.82 -16.51 -8.99
CA SER A 86 -10.02 -16.79 -10.19
C SER A 86 -8.60 -16.20 -10.07
N ASN A 87 -7.62 -16.84 -10.69
CA ASN A 87 -6.24 -16.32 -10.81
C ASN A 87 -6.14 -14.95 -11.51
N SER A 88 -7.11 -14.65 -12.38
CA SER A 88 -7.16 -13.37 -13.10
C SER A 88 -7.60 -12.20 -12.23
N ILE A 89 -8.23 -12.43 -11.07
CA ILE A 89 -8.78 -11.36 -10.22
C ILE A 89 -7.73 -10.91 -9.21
N GLY A 90 -7.49 -9.61 -9.11
CA GLY A 90 -6.49 -9.06 -8.20
C GLY A 90 -5.99 -7.68 -8.58
N PHE A 91 -4.99 -7.24 -7.83
CA PHE A 91 -4.19 -6.05 -8.06
C PHE A 91 -2.79 -6.50 -8.51
N PHE A 92 -2.39 -6.05 -9.70
CA PHE A 92 -1.22 -6.52 -10.42
C PHE A 92 -0.32 -5.32 -10.78
N PRO A 93 0.74 -5.07 -10.00
CA PRO A 93 1.73 -4.07 -10.34
C PRO A 93 2.61 -4.49 -11.51
N ASN A 94 2.97 -3.53 -12.35
CA ASN A 94 3.98 -3.66 -13.38
C ASN A 94 4.99 -2.50 -13.27
N ARG A 95 6.01 -2.72 -12.44
CA ARG A 95 7.09 -1.74 -12.19
C ARG A 95 7.86 -1.34 -13.46
N ARG A 96 7.95 -2.20 -14.47
CA ARG A 96 8.68 -1.89 -15.71
C ARG A 96 7.93 -0.89 -16.59
N LYS A 97 6.61 -0.88 -16.52
CA LYS A 97 5.73 -0.01 -17.33
C LYS A 97 5.13 1.14 -16.54
N ASN A 98 5.44 1.25 -15.24
CA ASN A 98 4.74 2.12 -14.31
C ASN A 98 3.21 2.00 -14.43
N GLN A 99 2.73 0.75 -14.48
CA GLN A 99 1.31 0.44 -14.59
C GLN A 99 0.84 -0.37 -13.41
N ILE A 100 -0.38 -0.10 -12.95
CA ILE A 100 -1.14 -0.95 -12.04
C ILE A 100 -2.38 -1.45 -12.78
N GLN A 101 -2.57 -2.77 -12.80
CA GLN A 101 -3.79 -3.36 -13.33
C GLN A 101 -4.66 -3.88 -12.18
N ILE A 102 -5.93 -3.48 -12.17
CA ILE A 102 -6.93 -3.97 -11.22
C ILE A 102 -7.96 -4.75 -12.00
N ILE A 103 -8.14 -6.02 -11.64
CA ILE A 103 -9.14 -6.90 -12.22
C ILE A 103 -10.06 -7.38 -11.11
N THR A 104 -11.34 -7.09 -11.26
CA THR A 104 -12.42 -7.60 -10.41
C THR A 104 -13.28 -8.57 -11.22
N SER A 105 -14.27 -9.20 -10.60
CA SER A 105 -15.25 -10.03 -11.32
C SER A 105 -16.18 -9.21 -12.24
N LYS A 106 -16.16 -7.87 -12.16
CA LYS A 106 -17.06 -6.98 -12.91
C LYS A 106 -16.33 -6.08 -13.90
N THR A 107 -15.12 -5.65 -13.56
CA THR A 107 -14.38 -4.62 -14.30
C THR A 107 -12.89 -4.92 -14.31
N GLN A 108 -12.22 -4.41 -15.34
CA GLN A 108 -10.77 -4.36 -15.45
C GLN A 108 -10.34 -2.93 -15.72
N GLN A 109 -9.36 -2.43 -14.97
CA GLN A 109 -8.83 -1.08 -15.07
C GLN A 109 -7.31 -1.12 -15.12
N ILE A 110 -6.71 -0.20 -15.85
CA ILE A 110 -5.26 0.00 -15.92
C ILE A 110 -5.00 1.45 -15.55
N PHE A 111 -4.04 1.65 -14.66
CA PHE A 111 -3.61 2.95 -14.18
C PHE A 111 -2.14 3.13 -14.52
N ASP A 112 -1.84 4.10 -15.37
CA ASP A 112 -0.49 4.59 -15.61
C ASP A 112 -0.13 5.63 -14.55
N TYR A 113 1.02 5.49 -13.91
CA TYR A 113 1.51 6.44 -12.92
C TYR A 113 2.87 7.01 -13.32
N GLU A 114 3.13 8.24 -12.89
CA GLU A 114 4.40 8.94 -13.17
C GLU A 114 5.43 8.61 -12.09
N GLU A 115 5.02 8.73 -10.84
CA GLU A 115 5.85 8.53 -9.65
C GLU A 115 4.99 7.96 -8.51
N ILE A 116 5.63 7.35 -7.52
CA ILE A 116 4.98 6.92 -6.29
C ILE A 116 5.57 7.75 -5.17
N GLU A 117 4.74 8.38 -4.34
CA GLU A 117 5.21 9.12 -3.18
C GLU A 117 4.83 8.39 -1.90
N ASN A 118 5.77 8.30 -0.96
CA ASN A 118 5.47 7.89 0.40
C ASN A 118 4.92 9.10 1.16
N VAL A 119 3.64 9.04 1.51
CA VAL A 119 2.89 10.15 2.15
C VAL A 119 2.62 9.88 3.63
N GLY A 120 3.28 8.88 4.22
CA GLY A 120 3.16 8.51 5.63
C GLY A 120 3.46 7.03 5.87
N LEU A 121 3.38 6.59 7.13
CA LEU A 121 3.71 5.21 7.50
C LEU A 121 2.91 4.20 6.66
N ASN A 122 3.60 3.46 5.79
CA ASN A 122 3.02 2.50 4.87
C ASN A 122 1.89 3.08 4.02
N ARG A 123 1.98 4.36 3.64
CA ARG A 123 0.99 5.06 2.82
C ARG A 123 1.64 5.59 1.56
N TYR A 124 1.09 5.20 0.42
CA TYR A 124 1.63 5.53 -0.88
C TYR A 124 0.58 6.24 -1.72
N ARG A 125 1.02 7.24 -2.48
CA ARG A 125 0.22 7.97 -3.46
C ARG A 125 0.85 7.79 -4.84
N PHE A 126 0.06 7.42 -5.83
CA PHE A 126 0.52 7.20 -7.20
C PHE A 126 0.22 8.45 -8.04
N ILE A 127 1.25 9.24 -8.32
CA ILE A 127 1.17 10.51 -9.06
C ILE A 127 0.77 10.25 -10.51
N GLY A 128 -0.05 11.14 -11.08
CA GLY A 128 -0.73 10.92 -12.36
C GLY A 128 -2.06 10.17 -12.23
N THR A 129 -2.37 9.67 -11.03
CA THR A 129 -3.63 8.98 -10.71
C THR A 129 -4.23 9.52 -9.40
N ASP A 130 -5.43 9.09 -9.05
CA ASP A 130 -6.01 9.31 -7.72
C ASP A 130 -5.78 8.14 -6.75
N MET A 131 -4.95 7.18 -7.16
CA MET A 131 -4.73 5.96 -6.41
C MET A 131 -3.90 6.22 -5.15
N ARG A 132 -4.41 5.70 -4.03
CA ARG A 132 -3.79 5.72 -2.71
C ARG A 132 -3.80 4.32 -2.12
N ILE A 133 -2.70 3.96 -1.50
CA ILE A 133 -2.51 2.65 -0.90
C ILE A 133 -2.08 2.82 0.54
N HIS A 134 -2.69 2.04 1.44
CA HIS A 134 -2.24 1.91 2.82
C HIS A 134 -1.98 0.44 3.14
N ILE A 135 -0.74 0.10 3.49
CA ILE A 135 -0.34 -1.26 3.89
C ILE A 135 -0.48 -1.42 5.41
N VAL A 136 -1.23 -2.44 5.81
CA VAL A 136 -1.52 -2.80 7.20
C VAL A 136 -0.85 -4.14 7.49
N MET A 137 0.08 -4.15 8.46
CA MET A 137 0.76 -5.35 8.96
C MET A 137 1.30 -6.28 7.87
N ASP A 138 1.82 -5.70 6.77
CA ASP A 138 2.46 -6.35 5.61
C ASP A 138 1.66 -7.40 4.79
N LYS A 139 0.50 -7.83 5.28
CA LYS A 139 -0.39 -8.82 4.63
C LYS A 139 -1.67 -8.23 4.08
N ARG A 140 -2.05 -7.04 4.52
CA ARG A 140 -3.28 -6.37 4.11
C ARG A 140 -2.99 -5.02 3.50
N MET A 141 -3.78 -4.65 2.52
CA MET A 141 -3.68 -3.41 1.79
C MET A 141 -5.06 -2.81 1.63
N ILE A 142 -5.22 -1.54 2.00
CA ILE A 142 -6.39 -0.74 1.65
C ILE A 142 -6.04 0.05 0.40
N LEU A 143 -6.79 -0.17 -0.66
CA LEU A 143 -6.62 0.48 -1.94
C LEU A 143 -7.80 1.42 -2.18
N THR A 144 -7.50 2.69 -2.41
CA THR A 144 -8.48 3.71 -2.77
C THR A 144 -8.14 4.30 -4.13
N TYR A 145 -9.12 4.40 -5.03
CA TYR A 145 -8.98 4.99 -6.37
C TYR A 145 -10.35 5.45 -6.88
N SER A 146 -10.41 6.33 -7.88
CA SER A 146 -11.69 6.69 -8.52
C SER A 146 -11.96 5.81 -9.73
N MET A 147 -13.23 5.46 -9.91
CA MET A 147 -13.73 4.82 -11.11
C MET A 147 -14.99 5.55 -11.54
N GLN A 148 -14.99 6.11 -12.76
CA GLN A 148 -16.12 6.88 -13.31
C GLN A 148 -16.59 8.02 -12.39
N GLY A 149 -15.65 8.68 -11.69
CA GLY A 149 -15.94 9.77 -10.76
C GLY A 149 -16.38 9.34 -9.36
N GLN A 150 -16.53 8.04 -9.11
CA GLN A 150 -16.83 7.49 -7.80
C GLN A 150 -15.57 6.99 -7.11
N LEU A 151 -15.32 7.46 -5.88
CA LEU A 151 -14.24 6.94 -5.05
C LEU A 151 -14.57 5.52 -4.59
N ILE A 152 -13.70 4.57 -4.90
CA ILE A 152 -13.77 3.17 -4.50
C ILE A 152 -12.70 2.93 -3.45
N SER A 153 -13.07 2.25 -2.36
CA SER A 153 -12.14 1.75 -1.37
C SER A 153 -12.32 0.24 -1.23
N SER A 154 -11.26 -0.53 -1.43
CA SER A 154 -11.28 -2.00 -1.41
C SER A 154 -10.11 -2.54 -0.60
N VAL A 155 -10.35 -3.65 0.11
CA VAL A 155 -9.31 -4.36 0.85
C VAL A 155 -8.77 -5.50 0.02
N TYR A 156 -7.44 -5.56 -0.05
CA TYR A 156 -6.69 -6.64 -0.68
C TYR A 156 -5.75 -7.27 0.35
N VAL A 157 -5.46 -8.54 0.15
CA VAL A 157 -4.60 -9.35 1.00
C VAL A 157 -3.52 -10.01 0.16
N ARG A 158 -2.35 -10.23 0.77
CA ARG A 158 -1.39 -11.19 0.25
C ARG A 158 -1.97 -12.57 0.50
N PHE A 159 -2.34 -13.24 -0.58
CA PHE A 159 -2.97 -14.55 -0.52
C PHE A 159 -1.90 -15.62 -0.69
N ASP A 160 -1.65 -16.38 0.39
CA ASP A 160 -0.53 -17.30 0.48
C ASP A 160 -0.87 -18.72 -0.07
N GLU A 161 -2.14 -19.03 -0.34
CA GLU A 161 -2.60 -20.34 -0.86
C GLU A 161 -2.62 -20.40 -2.40
N ASP A 162 -2.53 -21.62 -2.96
CA ASP A 162 -2.63 -21.84 -4.40
C ASP A 162 -4.10 -21.80 -4.88
N ILE A 163 -4.46 -20.68 -5.50
CA ILE A 163 -5.78 -20.44 -6.09
C ILE A 163 -6.15 -21.52 -7.12
N GLY A 164 -5.18 -22.00 -7.91
CA GLY A 164 -5.39 -23.03 -8.92
C GLY A 164 -5.77 -24.38 -8.29
N GLU A 165 -5.10 -24.77 -7.22
CA GLU A 165 -5.43 -25.99 -6.47
C GLU A 165 -6.81 -25.91 -5.80
N ILE A 166 -7.15 -24.77 -5.22
CA ILE A 166 -8.48 -24.53 -4.62
C ILE A 166 -9.57 -24.64 -5.68
N ILE A 167 -9.38 -24.00 -6.85
CA ILE A 167 -10.32 -24.09 -7.97
C ILE A 167 -10.47 -25.53 -8.47
N ALA A 168 -9.35 -26.26 -8.62
CA ALA A 168 -9.37 -27.65 -9.07
C ALA A 168 -10.13 -28.55 -8.08
N SER A 169 -9.90 -28.35 -6.78
CA SER A 169 -10.57 -29.09 -5.71
C SER A 169 -12.07 -28.80 -5.68
N GLU A 170 -12.48 -27.54 -5.78
CA GLU A 170 -13.90 -27.17 -5.82
C GLU A 170 -14.61 -27.73 -7.07
N ARG A 171 -13.94 -27.74 -8.24
CA ARG A 171 -14.50 -28.34 -9.46
C ARG A 171 -14.73 -29.85 -9.31
N ARG A 172 -13.80 -30.57 -8.67
CA ARG A 172 -13.97 -32.01 -8.38
C ARG A 172 -15.12 -32.27 -7.41
N ARG A 173 -15.39 -31.37 -6.46
CA ARG A 173 -16.50 -31.51 -5.49
C ARG A 173 -17.88 -31.40 -6.13
N ARG A 174 -17.98 -30.67 -7.26
CA ARG A 174 -19.26 -30.40 -7.96
C ARG A 174 -19.58 -31.41 -9.05
N ASN A 175 -18.60 -32.20 -9.48
CA ASN A 175 -18.75 -33.28 -10.45
C ASN A 175 -18.95 -34.61 -9.73
#